data_AF-A0A9X1UQH1-F1
#
_entry.id   AF-A0A9X1UQH1-F1
#
_cell.length_a   1.000
_cell.length_b   1.000
_cell.length_c   1.000
_cell.angle_alpha   90.00
_cell.angle_beta   90.00
_cell.angle_gamma   90.00
#
_symmetry.space_group_name_H-M   'P 1'
#
loop_
_entity.id
_entity.type
_entity.pdbx_description
1 polymer ?
#
loop_
_entity_poly.entity_id
_entity_poly.type
_entity_poly.pdbx_seq_one_letter_code
_entity_poly.pdbx_strand_id
1 'polypeptide(L)'
;MIELCQDIALFIEGIPHDEFMSDKRTQNAVAMSLIALGEIANTIYQKDPEFIENNAQIPWKYMRGMRNIIAHGYFELDFNIIYQTAERSIPELLTQLKDITKQ
;
A
#
# COMPACT_ATOMS: atom_id res chain seq x y z
N MET A 1 0.30 -0.56 -9.90
CA MET A 1 -0.40 -0.26 -8.63
C MET A 1 -1.52 -1.25 -8.35
N ILE A 2 -2.44 -1.51 -9.29
CA ILE A 2 -3.50 -2.53 -9.13
C ILE A 2 -2.92 -3.91 -8.77
N GLU A 3 -1.95 -4.40 -9.56
CA GLU A 3 -1.29 -5.69 -9.28
C GLU A 3 -0.68 -5.75 -7.87
N LEU A 4 0.05 -4.71 -7.45
CA LEU A 4 0.61 -4.64 -6.08
C LEU A 4 -0.47 -4.69 -5.00
N CYS A 5 -1.63 -4.05 -5.23
CA CYS A 5 -2.74 -4.12 -4.28
C CYS A 5 -3.34 -5.54 -4.23
N GLN A 6 -3.42 -6.23 -5.38
CA GLN A 6 -3.87 -7.61 -5.45
C GLN A 6 -2.88 -8.55 -4.76
N ASP A 7 -1.58 -8.38 -4.98
CA ASP A 7 -0.54 -9.16 -4.32
C ASP A 7 -0.59 -9.01 -2.80
N ILE A 8 -0.71 -7.77 -2.30
CA ILE A 8 -0.85 -7.52 -0.86
C ILE A 8 -2.10 -8.23 -0.31
N ALA A 9 -3.24 -8.11 -0.99
CA ALA A 9 -4.46 -8.77 -0.56
C ALA A 9 -4.32 -10.30 -0.53
N LEU A 10 -3.65 -10.88 -1.52
CA LEU A 10 -3.36 -12.32 -1.58
C LEU A 10 -2.40 -12.76 -0.46
N PHE A 11 -1.39 -11.95 -0.12
CA PHE A 11 -0.44 -12.30 0.94
C PHE A 11 -1.06 -12.40 2.32
N ILE A 12 -2.14 -11.67 2.59
CA ILE A 12 -2.83 -11.69 3.89
C ILE A 12 -4.15 -12.45 3.86
N GLU A 13 -4.51 -13.06 2.73
CA GLU A 13 -5.80 -13.73 2.55
C GLU A 13 -5.96 -14.89 3.54
N GLY A 14 -6.97 -14.79 4.40
CA GLY A 14 -7.25 -15.82 5.41
C GLY A 14 -6.21 -15.91 6.53
N ILE A 15 -5.22 -15.02 6.58
CA ILE A 15 -4.20 -14.99 7.64
C ILE A 15 -4.69 -14.12 8.79
N PRO A 16 -4.99 -14.68 9.98
CA PRO A 16 -5.34 -13.89 11.16
C PRO A 16 -4.15 -13.08 11.65
N HIS A 17 -4.43 -11.98 12.35
CA HIS A 17 -3.43 -11.03 12.84
C HIS A 17 -2.28 -11.70 13.62
N ASP A 18 -2.57 -12.59 14.57
CA ASP A 18 -1.54 -13.26 15.37
C ASP A 18 -0.59 -14.12 14.52
N GLU A 19 -1.11 -14.78 13.47
CA GLU A 19 -0.32 -15.57 12.54
C GLU A 19 0.57 -14.67 11.68
N PHE A 20 0.01 -13.56 11.17
CA PHE A 20 0.78 -12.55 10.46
C PHE A 20 1.90 -11.97 11.34
N MET A 21 1.66 -11.73 12.63
CA MET A 21 2.70 -11.21 13.55
C MET A 21 3.85 -12.20 13.76
N SER A 22 3.62 -13.49 13.56
CA SER A 22 4.64 -14.54 13.63
C SER A 22 5.33 -14.85 12.30
N ASP A 23 4.73 -14.45 11.16
CA ASP A 23 5.26 -14.73 9.82
C ASP A 23 6.03 -13.55 9.21
N LYS A 24 7.33 -13.54 9.46
CA LYS A 24 8.28 -12.57 8.88
C LYS A 24 8.30 -12.55 7.35
N ARG A 25 7.99 -13.66 6.68
CA ARG A 25 8.04 -13.71 5.20
C ARG A 25 6.89 -12.90 4.64
N THR A 26 5.69 -13.14 5.16
CA THR A 26 4.49 -12.39 4.77
C THR A 26 4.61 -10.92 5.15
N GLN A 27 5.09 -10.60 6.34
CA GLN A 27 5.41 -9.23 6.75
C GLN A 27 6.31 -8.50 5.76
N ASN A 28 7.43 -9.14 5.38
CA ASN A 28 8.38 -8.55 4.43
C ASN A 28 7.79 -8.42 3.02
N ALA A 29 7.00 -9.41 2.57
CA ALA A 29 6.34 -9.36 1.27
C ALA A 29 5.35 -8.18 1.19
N VAL A 30 4.51 -8.01 2.22
CA VAL A 30 3.57 -6.88 2.31
C VAL A 30 4.33 -5.55 2.39
N ALA A 31 5.35 -5.45 3.24
CA ALA A 31 6.13 -4.22 3.40
C ALA A 31 6.83 -3.80 2.09
N MET A 32 7.41 -4.75 1.36
CA MET A 32 8.05 -4.47 0.06
C MET A 32 7.02 -4.02 -0.99
N SER A 33 5.85 -4.65 -1.05
CA SER A 33 4.78 -4.22 -1.95
C SER A 33 4.25 -2.82 -1.60
N LEU A 34 4.15 -2.47 -0.32
CA LEU A 34 3.76 -1.13 0.12
C LEU A 34 4.82 -0.07 -0.23
N ILE A 35 6.11 -0.39 -0.13
CA ILE A 35 7.20 0.49 -0.62
C ILE A 35 7.04 0.73 -2.12
N ALA A 36 6.89 -0.34 -2.91
CA ALA A 36 6.75 -0.24 -4.36
C ALA A 36 5.53 0.60 -4.75
N LEU A 37 4.40 0.40 -4.05
CA LEU A 37 3.18 1.17 -4.23
C LEU A 37 3.41 2.67 -3.98
N GLY A 38 4.08 3.01 -2.88
CA GLY A 38 4.40 4.40 -2.54
C GLY A 38 5.41 5.05 -3.48
N GLU A 39 6.35 4.29 -4.04
CA GLU A 39 7.31 4.79 -5.04
C GLU A 39 6.61 5.15 -6.36
N ILE A 40 5.67 4.31 -6.81
CA ILE A 40 4.85 4.60 -7.99
C ILE A 40 3.96 5.81 -7.71
N ALA A 41 3.30 5.88 -6.55
CA ALA A 41 2.50 7.03 -6.15
C ALA A 41 3.32 8.33 -6.12
N ASN A 42 4.56 8.29 -5.61
CA ASN A 42 5.45 9.44 -5.62
C ASN A 42 5.82 9.87 -7.03
N THR A 43 6.08 8.92 -7.93
CA THR A 43 6.42 9.18 -9.33
C THR A 43 5.27 9.86 -10.06
N ILE A 44 4.04 9.36 -9.92
CA ILE A 44 2.83 9.98 -10.51
C ILE A 44 2.64 11.39 -9.94
N TYR A 45 2.77 11.54 -8.61
CA TYR A 45 2.61 12.83 -7.95
C TYR A 45 3.54 13.92 -8.50
N GLN A 46 4.76 13.55 -8.87
CA GLN A 46 5.75 14.49 -9.42
C GLN A 46 5.55 14.76 -10.92
N LYS A 47 5.12 13.74 -11.68
CA LYS A 47 5.06 13.82 -13.14
C LYS A 47 3.73 14.33 -13.69
N ASP A 48 2.64 14.14 -12.96
CA ASP A 48 1.30 14.49 -13.42
C ASP A 48 0.45 15.09 -12.29
N PRO A 49 0.70 16.36 -11.91
CA PRO A 49 -0.04 17.03 -10.85
C PRO A 49 -1.54 17.19 -11.17
N GLU A 50 -1.89 17.36 -12.44
CA GLU A 50 -3.28 17.50 -12.89
C GLU A 50 -4.05 16.20 -12.69
N PHE A 51 -3.45 15.05 -13.01
CA PHE A 51 -4.06 13.75 -12.72
C PHE A 51 -4.29 13.53 -11.21
N ILE A 52 -3.36 13.98 -10.36
CA ILE A 52 -3.54 13.92 -8.90
C ILE A 52 -4.71 14.78 -8.44
N GLU A 53 -4.83 16.00 -8.96
CA GLU A 53 -5.91 16.92 -8.63
C GLU A 53 -7.28 16.35 -9.05
N ASN A 54 -7.36 15.81 -10.27
CA ASN A 54 -8.56 15.16 -10.79
C ASN A 54 -8.91 13.85 -10.07
N ASN A 55 -7.96 13.24 -9.36
CA ASN A 55 -8.13 11.98 -8.63
C ASN A 55 -7.80 12.13 -7.14
N ALA A 56 -8.20 13.24 -6.53
CA ALA A 56 -7.87 13.58 -5.14
C ALA A 56 -8.49 12.63 -4.09
N GLN A 57 -9.49 11.82 -4.47
CA GLN A 57 -10.05 10.75 -3.64
C GLN A 57 -9.05 9.64 -3.33
N ILE A 58 -8.03 9.45 -4.19
CA ILE A 58 -6.97 8.48 -3.92
C ILE A 58 -6.01 9.03 -2.86
N PRO A 59 -5.62 8.21 -1.85
CA PRO A 59 -4.75 8.64 -0.75
C PRO A 59 -3.26 8.75 -1.17
N TRP A 60 -2.95 9.53 -2.20
CA TRP A 60 -1.60 9.68 -2.77
C TRP A 60 -0.53 10.05 -1.74
N LYS A 61 -0.83 11.04 -0.89
CA LYS A 61 0.10 11.51 0.14
C LYS A 61 0.38 10.44 1.19
N TYR A 62 -0.63 9.62 1.54
CA TYR A 62 -0.46 8.53 2.49
C TYR A 62 0.39 7.40 1.91
N MET A 63 0.21 7.02 0.64
CA MET A 63 1.07 6.01 -0.01
C MET A 63 2.55 6.46 -0.02
N ARG A 64 2.80 7.73 -0.32
CA ARG A 64 4.15 8.33 -0.27
C ARG A 64 4.73 8.33 1.15
N GLY A 65 3.92 8.70 2.15
CA GLY A 65 4.30 8.67 3.56
C GLY A 65 4.63 7.26 4.04
N MET A 66 3.81 6.27 3.69
CA MET A 66 4.00 4.86 4.05
C MET A 66 5.34 4.34 3.53
N ARG A 67 5.69 4.62 2.27
CA ARG A 67 7.00 4.26 1.71
C ARG A 67 8.15 4.85 2.51
N ASN A 68 8.06 6.10 2.95
CA ASN A 68 9.12 6.72 3.76
C ASN A 68 9.24 6.08 5.13
N ILE A 69 8.12 5.77 5.78
CA ILE A 69 8.10 5.09 7.08
C ILE A 69 8.74 3.70 6.97
N ILE A 70 8.36 2.89 5.98
CA ILE A 70 8.88 1.53 5.83
C ILE A 70 10.37 1.54 5.42
N ALA A 71 10.76 2.42 4.48
CA ALA A 71 12.13 2.45 3.99
C ALA A 71 13.16 2.92 5.03
N HIS A 72 12.77 3.81 5.95
CA HIS A 72 13.67 4.39 6.96
C HIS A 72 13.46 3.84 8.38
N GLY A 73 12.31 3.21 8.65
CA GLY A 73 11.90 2.75 9.98
C GLY A 73 12.23 1.30 10.32
N TYR A 74 13.21 0.66 9.68
CA TYR A 74 13.48 -0.79 9.82
C TYR A 74 13.63 -1.30 11.28
N PHE A 75 13.99 -0.45 12.25
CA PHE A 75 14.07 -0.81 13.68
C PHE A 75 12.81 -0.49 14.51
N GLU A 76 11.89 0.33 13.99
CA GLU A 76 10.69 0.83 14.69
C GLU A 76 9.40 0.61 13.89
N LEU A 77 9.44 -0.21 12.84
CA LEU A 77 8.28 -0.44 11.99
C LEU A 77 7.20 -1.20 12.76
N ASP A 78 6.06 -0.55 12.94
CA ASP A 78 4.90 -1.18 13.57
C ASP A 78 4.15 -2.05 12.54
N PHE A 79 4.38 -3.36 12.61
CA PHE A 79 3.71 -4.32 11.74
C PHE A 79 2.20 -4.43 12.00
N ASN A 80 1.68 -3.93 13.13
CA ASN A 80 0.23 -3.79 13.31
C ASN A 80 -0.35 -2.81 12.31
N ILE A 81 0.34 -1.68 12.07
CA ILE A 81 -0.09 -0.68 11.09
C ILE A 81 0.01 -1.27 9.68
N ILE A 82 1.05 -2.05 9.39
CA ILE A 82 1.21 -2.72 8.10
C ILE A 82 0.07 -3.69 7.83
N TYR A 83 -0.26 -4.54 8.81
CA TYR A 83 -1.38 -5.47 8.69
C TYR A 83 -2.72 -4.75 8.51
N GLN A 84 -3.00 -3.72 9.32
CA GLN A 84 -4.23 -2.93 9.18
C GLN A 84 -4.33 -2.23 7.82
N THR A 85 -3.21 -1.73 7.30
CA THR A 85 -3.14 -1.11 5.98
C THR A 85 -3.48 -2.15 4.90
N ALA A 86 -2.87 -3.34 4.98
CA ALA A 86 -3.13 -4.43 4.04
C ALA A 86 -4.58 -4.92 4.11
N GLU A 87 -5.15 -5.07 5.30
CA GLU A 87 -6.50 -5.59 5.53
C GLU A 87 -7.60 -4.60 5.10
N ARG A 88 -7.40 -3.30 5.36
CA ARG A 88 -8.48 -2.30 5.24
C ARG A 88 -8.25 -1.31 4.11
N SER A 89 -7.08 -0.68 4.08
CA SER A 89 -6.80 0.42 3.14
C SER A 89 -6.49 -0.06 1.73
N ILE A 90 -5.84 -1.22 1.59
CA ILE A 90 -5.48 -1.76 0.27
C ILE A 90 -6.71 -2.20 -0.54
N PRO A 91 -7.72 -2.91 0.02
CA PRO A 91 -8.94 -3.23 -0.71
C PRO A 91 -9.72 -1.99 -1.18
N GLU A 92 -9.75 -0.94 -0.35
CA GLU A 92 -10.37 0.33 -0.71
C GLU A 92 -9.62 1.00 -1.87
N LEU A 93 -8.28 1.10 -1.76
CA LEU A 93 -7.44 1.65 -2.82
C LEU A 93 -7.56 0.86 -4.13
N LEU A 94 -7.63 -0.48 -4.07
CA LEU A 94 -7.82 -1.33 -5.24
C LEU A 94 -9.13 -1.00 -5.96
N THR A 95 -10.19 -0.73 -5.20
CA THR A 95 -11.49 -0.31 -5.76
C THR A 95 -11.36 1.04 -6.45
N GLN A 96 -10.79 2.04 -5.77
CA GLN A 96 -10.58 3.38 -6.32
C GLN A 96 -9.73 3.38 -7.60
N LEU A 97 -8.64 2.60 -7.63
CA LEU A 97 -7.76 2.49 -8.81
C LEU A 97 -8.49 1.85 -10.01
N LYS A 98 -9.30 0.82 -9.77
CA LYS A 98 -10.08 0.17 -10.83
C LYS A 98 -11.09 1.12 -11.45
N ASP A 99 -11.69 2.00 -10.66
CA ASP A 99 -12.69 2.96 -11.16
C ASP A 99 -12.06 4.01 -12.07
N ILE A 100 -10.83 4.45 -11.79
CA ILE A 100 -10.09 5.39 -12.66
C ILE A 100 -9.69 4.72 -13.97
N THR A 101 -9.24 3.47 -13.95
CA THR A 101 -8.84 2.75 -15.19
C THR A 101 -9.99 2.40 -16.13
N LYS A 102 -11.25 2.60 -15.72
CA LYS A 102 -12.45 2.41 -16.54
C LYS A 102 -12.94 3.69 -17.21
N GLN A 103 -12.38 4.85 -16.85
CA GLN A 103 -12.64 6.13 -17.51
C GLN A 103 -11.78 6.28 -18.77
#